data_AF-A0A9E4N2Z6-F1
#
_entry.id   AF-A0A9E4N2Z6-F1
#
_cell.length_a   1.000
_cell.length_b   1.000
_cell.length_c   1.000
_cell.angle_alpha   90.00
_cell.angle_beta   90.00
_cell.angle_gamma   90.00
#
_symmetry.space_group_name_H-M   'P 1'
#
loop_
_entity.id
_entity.type
_entity.pdbx_description
1 polymer ?
#
loop_
_entity_poly.entity_id
_entity_poly.type
_entity_poly.pdbx_seq_one_letter_code
_entity_poly.pdbx_strand_id
1 'polypeptide(L)'
;MIFNGLFDLSLLEYILLTLGLTHITIVSVTVFLHRHQAHKALTLHPLVSHFFRFWLWLTTGMVTREWVAIHRKHHAKCETESVPHSPQTRG
;
A
#
# COMPACT_ATOMS: atom_id res chain seq x y z
N MET A 1 -30.44 -13.72 21.37
CA MET A 1 -29.22 -14.40 20.91
C MET A 1 -28.44 -13.36 20.12
N ILE A 2 -27.38 -12.79 20.69
CA ILE A 2 -26.46 -11.95 19.91
C ILE A 2 -25.67 -12.94 19.07
N PHE A 3 -25.80 -12.88 17.75
CA PHE A 3 -24.98 -13.66 16.84
C PHE A 3 -23.55 -13.10 16.93
N ASN A 4 -22.76 -13.58 17.87
CA ASN A 4 -21.31 -13.38 17.81
C ASN A 4 -20.87 -14.12 16.54
N GLY A 5 -20.25 -13.39 15.60
CA GLY A 5 -19.78 -13.97 14.35
C GLY A 5 -18.75 -15.08 14.60
N LEU A 6 -18.14 -15.60 13.53
CA LEU A 6 -17.09 -16.63 13.62
C LEU A 6 -15.93 -16.27 14.57
N PHE A 7 -15.76 -14.99 14.92
CA PHE A 7 -14.78 -14.49 15.87
C PHE A 7 -15.45 -13.59 16.91
N ASP A 8 -15.33 -13.96 18.19
CA ASP A 8 -15.82 -13.19 19.34
C ASP A 8 -14.67 -12.40 19.97
N LEU A 9 -14.18 -11.39 19.23
CA LEU A 9 -13.02 -10.59 19.65
C LEU A 9 -13.43 -9.51 20.66
N SER A 10 -12.60 -9.31 21.68
CA SER A 10 -12.65 -8.16 22.56
C SER A 10 -12.28 -6.86 21.83
N LEU A 11 -12.65 -5.71 22.40
CA LEU A 11 -12.31 -4.39 21.85
C LEU A 11 -10.79 -4.23 21.64
N LEU A 12 -9.98 -4.73 22.57
CA LEU A 12 -8.52 -4.67 22.46
C LEU A 12 -8.01 -5.49 21.28
N GLU A 13 -8.56 -6.68 21.05
CA GLU A 13 -8.19 -7.53 19.92
C GLU A 13 -8.56 -6.87 18.58
N TYR A 14 -9.71 -6.20 18.49
CA TYR A 14 -10.07 -5.42 17.30
C TYR A 14 -9.09 -4.27 17.04
N ILE A 15 -8.64 -3.58 18.08
CA ILE A 15 -7.65 -2.50 17.96
C ILE A 15 -6.33 -3.07 17.45
N LEU A 16 -5.84 -4.14 18.07
CA LEU A 16 -4.57 -4.77 17.67
C LEU A 16 -4.63 -5.33 16.25
N LEU A 17 -5.74 -5.96 15.87
CA LEU A 17 -5.97 -6.43 14.51
C LEU A 17 -5.92 -5.26 13.53
N THR A 18 -6.64 -4.17 13.81
CA THR A 18 -6.68 -2.98 12.95
C THR A 18 -5.28 -2.37 12.77
N LEU A 19 -4.52 -2.23 13.86
CA LEU A 19 -3.16 -1.71 13.83
C LEU A 19 -2.22 -2.64 13.04
N GLY A 20 -2.31 -3.95 13.24
CA GLY A 20 -1.52 -4.94 12.52
C GLY A 20 -1.79 -4.91 11.01
N LEU A 21 -3.06 -4.95 10.61
CA LEU A 21 -3.48 -4.85 9.20
C LEU A 21 -2.99 -3.54 8.56
N THR A 22 -3.16 -2.42 9.27
CA THR A 22 -2.68 -1.11 8.83
C THR A 22 -1.18 -1.08 8.64
N HIS A 23 -0.43 -1.64 9.60
CA HIS A 23 1.02 -1.67 9.56
C HIS A 23 1.54 -2.48 8.36
N ILE A 24 0.95 -3.65 8.08
CA ILE A 24 1.32 -4.47 6.91
C ILE A 24 1.09 -3.67 5.62
N THR A 25 -0.03 -2.95 5.51
CA THR A 25 -0.32 -2.10 4.34
C THR A 25 0.70 -0.96 4.20
N ILE A 26 1.05 -0.26 5.28
CA ILE A 26 2.07 0.80 5.28
C ILE A 26 3.41 0.24 4.79
N VAL A 27 3.86 -0.91 5.32
CA VAL A 27 5.11 -1.54 4.90
C VAL A 27 5.06 -1.97 3.44
N SER A 28 3.92 -2.50 2.99
CA SER A 28 3.71 -2.90 1.58
C SER A 28 3.85 -1.71 0.62
N VAL A 29 3.29 -0.55 0.96
CA VAL A 29 3.43 0.66 0.12
C VAL A 29 4.86 1.21 0.19
N THR A 30 5.42 1.36 1.39
CA THR A 30 6.69 2.06 1.60
C THR A 30 7.92 1.24 1.18
N VAL A 31 7.96 -0.06 1.49
CA VAL A 31 9.11 -0.93 1.18
C VAL A 31 8.94 -1.57 -0.19
N PHE A 32 7.79 -2.18 -0.46
CA PHE A 32 7.58 -2.93 -1.71
C PHE A 32 7.25 -2.03 -2.90
N LEU A 33 6.17 -1.25 -2.87
CA LEU A 33 5.79 -0.41 -4.03
C LEU A 33 6.78 0.74 -4.26
N HIS A 34 7.11 1.49 -3.22
CA HIS A 34 7.94 2.68 -3.33
C HIS A 34 9.42 2.34 -3.50
N ARG A 35 10.07 1.76 -2.48
CA ARG A 35 11.53 1.56 -2.51
C ARG A 35 11.96 0.45 -3.48
N HIS A 36 11.33 -0.72 -3.44
CA HIS A 36 11.72 -1.84 -4.28
C HIS A 36 11.23 -1.68 -5.73
N GLN A 37 9.93 -1.50 -5.97
CA GLN A 37 9.38 -1.50 -7.32
C GLN A 37 9.57 -0.16 -8.06
N ALA A 38 9.32 0.98 -7.42
CA ALA A 38 9.41 2.28 -8.09
C ALA A 38 10.87 2.77 -8.21
N HIS A 39 11.61 2.77 -7.10
CA HIS A 39 12.97 3.33 -7.04
C HIS A 39 14.10 2.30 -7.22
N LYS A 40 13.81 0.99 -7.18
CA LYS A 40 14.83 -0.07 -7.23
C LYS A 40 15.95 0.10 -6.20
N ALA A 41 15.63 0.67 -5.04
CA ALA A 41 16.59 1.00 -3.99
C ALA A 41 17.06 -0.22 -3.17
N LEU A 42 16.33 -1.33 -3.25
CA LEU A 42 16.65 -2.61 -2.61
C LEU A 42 16.05 -3.76 -3.40
N THR A 43 16.55 -4.97 -3.17
CA THR A 43 16.04 -6.22 -3.75
C THR A 43 15.39 -7.06 -2.67
N LEU A 44 14.15 -7.50 -2.90
CA LEU A 44 13.41 -8.38 -1.99
C LEU A 44 13.48 -9.83 -2.48
N HIS A 45 13.45 -10.76 -1.53
CA HIS A 45 13.26 -12.17 -1.85
C HIS A 45 11.92 -12.38 -2.57
N PRO A 46 11.82 -13.25 -3.60
CA PRO A 46 10.60 -13.43 -4.38
C PRO A 46 9.36 -13.72 -3.54
N LEU A 47 9.47 -14.57 -2.51
CA LEU A 47 8.35 -14.87 -1.61
C LEU A 47 7.80 -13.63 -0.91
N VAL A 48 8.68 -12.74 -0.44
CA VAL A 48 8.30 -11.50 0.23
C VAL A 48 7.64 -10.55 -0.76
N SER A 49 8.15 -10.46 -1.99
CA SER A 49 7.54 -9.67 -3.06
C SER A 49 6.14 -10.18 -3.43
N HIS A 50 5.95 -11.49 -3.52
CA HIS A 50 4.65 -12.09 -3.81
C HIS A 50 3.66 -11.90 -2.66
N PHE A 51 4.10 -12.00 -1.41
CA PHE A 51 3.29 -11.68 -0.24
C PHE A 51 2.75 -10.25 -0.30
N PHE A 52 3.62 -9.26 -0.48
CA PHE A 52 3.20 -7.86 -0.55
C PHE A 52 2.28 -7.57 -1.74
N ARG A 53 2.58 -8.14 -2.91
CA ARG A 53 1.73 -7.99 -4.10
C ARG A 53 0.34 -8.56 -3.87
N PHE A 54 0.25 -9.75 -3.28
CA PHE A 54 -1.02 -10.38 -2.95
C PHE A 54 -1.79 -9.56 -1.90
N TRP A 55 -1.10 -9.12 -0.84
CA TRP A 55 -1.68 -8.31 0.22
C TRP A 55 -2.35 -7.04 -0.30
N LEU A 56 -1.62 -6.26 -1.11
CA LEU A 56 -2.10 -5.00 -1.69
C LEU A 56 -3.27 -5.22 -2.63
N TRP A 57 -3.22 -6.28 -3.45
CA TRP A 57 -4.34 -6.64 -4.32
C TRP A 57 -5.59 -6.98 -3.50
N LEU A 58 -5.45 -7.84 -2.48
CA LEU A 58 -6.56 -8.32 -1.66
C LEU A 58 -7.20 -7.19 -0.83
N THR A 59 -6.39 -6.36 -0.19
CA THR A 59 -6.86 -5.43 0.84
C THR A 59 -7.23 -4.05 0.31
N THR A 60 -6.63 -3.62 -0.81
CA THR A 60 -6.84 -2.26 -1.34
C THR A 60 -7.17 -2.23 -2.83
N GLY A 61 -7.11 -3.35 -3.54
CA GLY A 61 -7.26 -3.40 -5.00
C GLY A 61 -6.10 -2.74 -5.77
N MET A 62 -4.98 -2.43 -5.13
CA MET A 62 -3.87 -1.71 -5.78
C MET A 62 -3.12 -2.60 -6.77
N VAL A 63 -3.01 -2.15 -8.02
CA VAL A 63 -2.21 -2.80 -9.06
C VAL A 63 -0.78 -2.24 -9.07
N THR A 64 0.22 -3.09 -8.82
CA THR A 64 1.63 -2.70 -8.71
C THR A 64 2.13 -1.87 -9.90
N ARG A 65 1.79 -2.28 -11.14
CA ARG A 65 2.27 -1.60 -12.36
C ARG A 65 1.72 -0.18 -12.48
N GLU A 66 0.44 0.00 -12.18
CA GLU A 66 -0.24 1.31 -12.28
C GLU A 66 0.31 2.27 -11.24
N TRP A 67 0.42 1.81 -9.99
CA TRP A 67 0.98 2.60 -8.90
C TRP A 67 2.41 3.05 -9.21
N VAL A 68 3.27 2.13 -9.67
CA VAL A 68 4.67 2.43 -10.00
C VAL A 68 4.77 3.40 -11.19
N ALA A 69 3.91 3.28 -12.19
CA ALA A 69 3.90 4.19 -13.33
C ALA A 69 3.52 5.62 -12.90
N ILE A 70 2.47 5.76 -12.09
CA ILE A 70 2.04 7.07 -11.57
C ILE A 70 3.10 7.67 -10.64
N HIS A 71 3.69 6.88 -9.75
CA HIS A 71 4.74 7.33 -8.83
C HIS A 71 5.98 7.83 -9.57
N ARG A 72 6.43 7.08 -10.59
CA ARG A 72 7.54 7.52 -11.45
C ARG A 72 7.20 8.78 -12.24
N LYS A 73 5.95 8.90 -12.72
CA LYS A 73 5.47 10.12 -13.39
C LYS A 73 5.49 11.32 -12.45
N HIS A 74 5.07 11.14 -11.20
CA HIS A 74 5.12 12.17 -10.17
C HIS A 74 6.55 12.71 -9.99
N HIS A 75 7.54 11.83 -9.80
CA HIS A 75 8.94 12.25 -9.69
C HIS A 75 9.48 12.92 -10.97
N ALA A 76 9.13 12.40 -12.15
CA ALA A 76 9.65 12.90 -13.43
C ALA A 76 9.02 14.24 -13.87
N LYS A 77 7.84 14.58 -13.35
CA LYS A 77 7.02 15.74 -13.78
C LYS A 77 6.56 16.59 -12.61
N CYS A 78 7.30 16.55 -11.50
CA CYS A 78 6.98 17.25 -10.26
C CYS A 78 6.59 18.70 -10.55
N GLU A 79 5.51 19.17 -9.91
CA GLU A 79 5.00 20.54 -10.05
C GLU A 79 4.67 20.99 -11.48
N THR A 80 4.14 20.07 -12.31
CA THR A 80 3.55 20.41 -13.61
C THR A 80 2.08 20.03 -13.68
N GLU A 81 1.33 20.67 -14.57
CA GLU A 81 -0.09 20.37 -14.84
C GLU A 81 -0.33 18.89 -15.20
N SER A 82 0.70 18.20 -15.71
CA SER A 82 0.63 16.80 -16.14
C SER A 82 0.56 15.77 -14.99
N VAL A 83 0.79 16.18 -13.73
CA VAL A 83 0.77 15.30 -12.55
C VAL A 83 -0.59 15.34 -11.87
N PRO A 84 -1.37 14.24 -11.83
CA PRO A 84 -2.76 14.22 -11.38
C PRO A 84 -3.02 14.68 -9.92
N HIS A 85 -1.97 14.93 -9.14
CA HIS A 85 -2.01 15.37 -7.75
C HIS A 85 -0.93 16.43 -7.44
N SER A 86 -0.54 17.27 -8.42
CA SER A 86 0.39 18.38 -8.17
C SER A 86 -0.25 19.39 -7.20
N PRO A 87 0.40 19.69 -6.05
CA PRO A 87 -0.10 20.69 -5.11
C PRO A 87 -0.21 22.09 -5.72
N GLN A 88 0.71 22.49 -6.61
CA GLN A 88 0.64 23.81 -7.26
C GLN A 88 -0.53 23.98 -8.24
N THR A 89 -1.03 22.91 -8.84
CA THR A 89 -2.06 23.00 -9.91
C THR A 89 -3.41 22.39 -9.53
N ARG A 90 -3.46 21.57 -8.48
CA ARG A 90 -4.65 20.84 -8.03
C ARG A 90 -4.87 20.91 -6.51
N GLY A 91 -4.18 21.84 -5.83
CA GLY A 91 -4.26 22.10 -4.39
C GLY A 91 -4.58 23.54 -4.08
#